data_AF-A0A527GL76-F1
#
_entry.id   AF-A0A527GL76-F1
#
_cell.length_a   1.000
_cell.length_b   1.000
_cell.length_c   1.000
_cell.angle_alpha   90.00
_cell.angle_beta   90.00
_cell.angle_gamma   90.00
#
_symmetry.space_group_name_H-M   'P 1'
#
loop_
_entity.id
_entity.type
_entity.pdbx_description
1 polymer ?
#
loop_
_entity_poly.entity_id
_entity_poly.type
_entity_poly.pdbx_seq_one_letter_code
_entity_poly.pdbx_strand_id
1 'polypeptide(L)'
;VTANHGLQRQQLEAEEGLATKVVSDVLGDSPTAKAALIRGKLRLAQFSRNQELEADAIGIKSIGEAGYDPFAAGRFLQSMSAYTDFRSISGATDASLDFLATHPNTPQRIDLAQRHARQFGAPGVGTRDRDSFLAGIDGLLYGDTPEEGYVRGETFLHPGLGVSFTVPDGFIIDNSAAAVTATGPGDIAIRFDGVSIDKNRALTDYIRSGWVAGLVDSSVKQETINGNEAATAHAGAEGWQFDIAVIRAGGQVYRLLTAAPSASASLDTIARSVSGSFRILSAAEKAALKPLHIRVVTVQPGQTMGSLSAQMVGVDRKLDLFRVLNALSPGAAVSAGDKVKIVTDK
;
A
#
# COMPACT_ATOMS: atom_id res chain seq x y z
N VAL A 1 25.94 -6.43 -13.77
CA VAL A 1 24.89 -5.65 -14.49
C VAL A 1 25.10 -5.87 -15.97
N THR A 2 24.15 -6.50 -16.66
CA THR A 2 24.35 -7.04 -18.03
C THR A 2 23.75 -6.17 -19.14
N ALA A 3 22.68 -5.40 -18.86
CA ALA A 3 21.93 -4.66 -19.89
C ALA A 3 22.02 -3.13 -19.82
N ASN A 4 22.77 -2.57 -18.85
CA ASN A 4 22.97 -1.11 -18.70
C ASN A 4 21.68 -0.26 -18.67
N HIS A 5 20.55 -0.85 -18.27
CA HIS A 5 19.23 -0.21 -18.32
C HIS A 5 19.17 1.16 -17.63
N GLY A 6 19.83 1.30 -16.47
CA GLY A 6 19.88 2.57 -15.74
C GLY A 6 20.55 3.69 -16.54
N LEU A 7 21.64 3.40 -17.25
CA LEU A 7 22.34 4.38 -18.10
C LEU A 7 21.48 4.80 -19.29
N GLN A 8 20.82 3.84 -19.94
CA GLN A 8 19.95 4.14 -21.08
C GLN A 8 18.73 4.96 -20.65
N ARG A 9 18.17 4.70 -19.46
CA ARG A 9 17.04 5.47 -18.92
C ARG A 9 17.46 6.91 -18.62
N GLN A 10 18.62 7.09 -17.99
CA GLN A 10 19.18 8.42 -17.72
C GLN A 10 19.41 9.22 -19.01
N GLN A 11 19.90 8.58 -20.08
CA GLN A 11 20.06 9.21 -21.39
C GLN A 11 18.72 9.65 -21.97
N LEU A 12 17.71 8.78 -21.94
CA LEU A 12 16.39 9.11 -22.46
C LEU A 12 15.69 10.21 -21.64
N GLU A 13 15.84 10.21 -20.32
CA GLU A 13 15.34 11.28 -19.44
C GLU A 13 16.01 12.62 -19.74
N ALA A 14 17.32 12.63 -20.01
CA ALA A 14 18.04 13.83 -20.41
C ALA A 14 17.55 14.36 -21.77
N GLU A 15 17.32 13.49 -22.76
CA GLU A 15 16.77 13.85 -24.06
C GLU A 15 15.36 14.45 -23.96
N GLU A 16 14.47 13.79 -23.22
CA GLU A 16 13.08 14.24 -23.03
C GLU A 16 13.00 15.52 -22.18
N GLY A 17 13.89 15.68 -21.20
CA GLY A 17 14.00 16.90 -20.39
C GLY A 17 14.44 18.12 -21.21
N LEU A 18 15.39 17.93 -22.14
CA LEU A 18 15.81 18.98 -23.08
C LEU A 18 14.68 19.36 -24.06
N ALA A 19 13.99 18.36 -24.63
CA ALA A 19 12.87 18.60 -25.54
C ALA A 19 11.70 19.33 -24.85
N THR A 20 11.41 18.97 -23.61
CA THR A 20 10.38 19.60 -22.77
C THR A 20 10.70 21.06 -22.47
N LYS A 21 11.96 21.37 -22.14
CA LYS A 21 12.41 22.74 -21.87
C LYS A 21 12.27 23.63 -23.10
N VAL A 22 12.68 23.16 -24.27
CA VAL A 22 12.54 23.89 -25.54
C VAL A 22 11.07 24.15 -25.90
N VAL A 23 10.20 23.16 -25.71
CA VAL A 23 8.75 23.30 -25.97
C VAL A 23 8.10 24.30 -25.01
N SER A 24 8.45 24.25 -23.72
CA SER A 24 7.95 25.20 -22.71
C SER A 24 8.42 26.63 -22.99
N ASP A 25 9.69 26.81 -23.36
CA ASP A 25 10.30 28.12 -23.61
C ASP A 25 9.74 28.78 -24.89
N VAL A 26 9.30 27.99 -25.89
CA VAL A 26 8.79 28.49 -27.17
C VAL A 26 7.26 28.59 -27.22
N LEU A 27 6.52 27.69 -26.55
CA LEU A 27 5.06 27.57 -26.69
C LEU A 27 4.26 27.95 -25.43
N GLY A 28 4.91 28.29 -24.31
CA GLY A 28 4.25 28.66 -23.05
C GLY A 28 3.28 27.58 -22.53
N ASP A 29 2.28 27.97 -21.72
CA ASP A 29 1.32 27.05 -21.09
C ASP A 29 0.19 26.55 -22.04
N SER A 30 0.51 26.45 -23.33
CA SER A 30 -0.45 26.10 -24.38
C SER A 30 -0.87 24.61 -24.32
N PRO A 31 -2.08 24.25 -24.79
CA PRO A 31 -2.53 22.86 -24.87
C PRO A 31 -1.57 21.93 -25.62
N THR A 32 -0.84 22.46 -26.60
CA THR A 32 0.20 21.75 -27.36
C THR A 32 1.44 21.43 -26.53
N ALA A 33 1.86 22.32 -25.63
CA ALA A 33 2.95 22.07 -24.69
C ALA A 33 2.56 20.99 -23.65
N LYS A 34 1.33 21.06 -23.12
CA LYS A 34 0.76 20.02 -22.23
C LYS A 34 0.68 18.65 -22.92
N ALA A 35 0.27 18.61 -24.19
CA ALA A 35 0.23 17.37 -24.98
C ALA A 35 1.64 16.79 -25.25
N ALA A 36 2.66 17.64 -25.46
CA ALA A 36 4.04 17.19 -25.64
C ALA A 36 4.61 16.57 -24.36
N LEU A 37 4.37 17.21 -23.21
CA LEU A 37 4.73 16.69 -21.88
C LEU A 37 4.14 15.30 -21.60
N ILE A 38 2.84 15.12 -21.90
CA ILE A 38 2.17 13.82 -21.72
C ILE A 38 2.78 12.75 -22.63
N ARG A 39 3.09 13.08 -23.89
CA ARG A 39 3.75 12.16 -24.83
C ARG A 39 5.14 11.74 -24.35
N GLY A 40 5.94 12.68 -23.85
CA GLY A 40 7.27 12.38 -23.30
C GLY A 40 7.20 11.43 -22.11
N LYS A 41 6.28 11.69 -21.16
CA LYS A 41 6.02 10.77 -20.03
C LYS A 41 5.58 9.39 -20.48
N LEU A 42 4.70 9.29 -21.48
CA LEU A 42 4.25 8.01 -22.02
C LEU A 42 5.38 7.23 -22.70
N ARG A 43 6.26 7.92 -23.43
CA ARG A 43 7.43 7.31 -24.09
C ARG A 43 8.41 6.76 -23.06
N LEU A 44 8.71 7.52 -22.01
CA LEU A 44 9.57 7.05 -20.92
C LEU A 44 8.97 5.83 -20.21
N ALA A 45 7.65 5.84 -19.94
CA ALA A 45 6.96 4.71 -19.35
C ALA A 45 6.98 3.45 -20.24
N GLN A 46 6.80 3.60 -21.56
CA GLN A 46 6.94 2.51 -22.52
C GLN A 46 8.37 1.96 -22.55
N PHE A 47 9.37 2.84 -22.53
CA PHE A 47 10.78 2.45 -22.49
C PHE A 47 11.12 1.65 -21.23
N SER A 48 10.68 2.10 -20.06
CA SER A 48 10.86 1.36 -18.79
C SER A 48 10.24 -0.04 -18.86
N ARG A 49 9.03 -0.18 -19.41
CA ARG A 49 8.38 -1.48 -19.58
C ARG A 49 9.15 -2.43 -20.50
N ASN A 50 9.78 -1.92 -21.56
CA ASN A 50 10.62 -2.75 -22.42
C ASN A 50 11.87 -3.23 -21.69
N GLN A 51 12.48 -2.39 -20.85
CA GLN A 51 13.61 -2.78 -20.00
C GLN A 51 13.22 -3.85 -18.98
N GLU A 52 12.03 -3.75 -18.38
CA GLU A 52 11.50 -4.79 -17.48
C GLU A 52 11.35 -6.14 -18.17
N LEU A 53 10.81 -6.14 -19.39
CA LEU A 53 10.68 -7.36 -20.20
C LEU A 53 12.03 -7.99 -20.55
N GLU A 54 13.01 -7.16 -20.91
CA GLU A 54 14.36 -7.63 -21.19
C GLU A 54 15.05 -8.15 -19.92
N ALA A 55 14.87 -7.48 -18.78
CA ALA A 55 15.39 -7.91 -17.49
C ALA A 55 14.79 -9.26 -17.07
N ASP A 56 13.48 -9.45 -17.24
CA ASP A 56 12.79 -10.72 -17.00
C ASP A 56 13.40 -11.83 -17.89
N ALA A 57 13.60 -11.57 -19.18
CA ALA A 57 14.19 -12.54 -20.11
C ALA A 57 15.63 -12.92 -19.74
N ILE A 58 16.47 -11.93 -19.40
CA ILE A 58 17.85 -12.16 -18.94
C ILE A 58 17.86 -12.95 -17.64
N GLY A 59 16.99 -12.60 -16.68
CA GLY A 59 16.87 -13.29 -15.40
C GLY A 59 16.49 -14.76 -15.57
N ILE A 60 15.45 -15.02 -16.36
CA ILE A 60 14.97 -16.39 -16.65
C ILE A 60 16.05 -17.21 -17.35
N LYS A 61 16.74 -16.61 -18.33
CA LYS A 61 17.86 -17.27 -19.00
C LYS A 61 18.97 -17.63 -18.01
N SER A 62 19.36 -16.69 -17.16
CA SER A 62 20.44 -16.87 -16.20
C SER A 62 20.14 -17.98 -15.19
N ILE A 63 18.92 -18.04 -14.64
CA ILE A 63 18.54 -19.10 -13.69
C ILE A 63 18.42 -20.46 -14.39
N GLY A 64 17.93 -20.49 -15.63
CA GLY A 64 17.82 -21.72 -16.42
C GLY A 64 19.18 -22.30 -16.77
N GLU A 65 20.14 -21.47 -17.22
CA GLU A 65 21.52 -21.87 -17.50
C GLU A 65 22.26 -22.37 -16.24
N ALA A 66 21.92 -21.81 -15.08
CA ALA A 66 22.44 -22.25 -13.79
C ALA A 66 21.77 -23.53 -13.23
N GLY A 67 20.80 -24.11 -13.94
CA GLY A 67 20.12 -25.35 -13.56
C GLY A 67 19.01 -25.19 -12.52
N TYR A 68 18.54 -23.96 -12.26
CA TYR A 68 17.39 -23.69 -11.41
C TYR A 68 16.08 -23.70 -12.21
N ASP A 69 14.94 -23.76 -11.52
CA ASP A 69 13.61 -23.79 -12.16
C ASP A 69 13.32 -22.48 -12.93
N PRO A 70 13.28 -22.51 -14.28
CA PRO A 70 13.11 -21.31 -15.08
C PRO A 70 11.68 -20.75 -15.04
N PHE A 71 10.70 -21.53 -14.56
CA PHE A 71 9.31 -21.10 -14.39
C PHE A 71 9.08 -20.32 -13.08
N ALA A 72 10.09 -20.19 -12.22
CA ALA A 72 9.97 -19.47 -10.95
C ALA A 72 9.58 -18.00 -11.14
N ALA A 73 10.15 -17.31 -12.12
CA ALA A 73 9.83 -15.91 -12.42
C ALA A 73 8.35 -15.73 -12.79
N GLY A 74 7.81 -16.59 -13.67
CA GLY A 74 6.39 -16.54 -14.03
C GLY A 74 5.45 -16.72 -12.84
N ARG A 75 5.75 -17.65 -11.94
CA ARG A 75 4.97 -17.87 -10.70
C ARG A 75 5.11 -16.71 -9.70
N PHE A 76 6.27 -16.06 -9.66
CA PHE A 76 6.48 -14.85 -8.87
C PHE A 76 5.58 -13.71 -9.35
N LEU A 77 5.59 -13.41 -10.66
CA LEU A 77 4.74 -12.37 -11.26
C LEU A 77 3.24 -12.67 -11.04
N GLN A 78 2.83 -13.94 -11.14
CA GLN A 78 1.46 -14.37 -10.81
C GLN A 78 1.11 -14.11 -9.34
N SER A 79 2.02 -14.43 -8.41
CA SER A 79 1.81 -14.22 -6.97
C SER A 79 1.68 -12.73 -6.63
N MET A 80 2.48 -11.89 -7.27
CA MET A 80 2.37 -10.43 -7.13
C MET A 80 1.05 -9.90 -7.66
N SER A 81 0.61 -10.35 -8.84
CA SER A 81 -0.70 -9.99 -9.41
C SER A 81 -1.84 -10.37 -8.46
N ALA A 82 -1.84 -11.60 -7.94
CA ALA A 82 -2.85 -12.07 -7.00
C ALA A 82 -2.85 -11.26 -5.68
N TYR A 83 -1.69 -10.78 -5.24
CA TYR A 83 -1.59 -9.91 -4.06
C TYR A 83 -2.10 -8.50 -4.33
N THR A 84 -1.82 -7.93 -5.50
CA THR A 84 -2.41 -6.66 -5.95
C THR A 84 -3.94 -6.75 -5.98
N ASP A 85 -4.48 -7.80 -6.60
CA ASP A 85 -5.94 -8.01 -6.69
C ASP A 85 -6.57 -8.22 -5.31
N PHE A 86 -5.86 -8.92 -4.40
CA PHE A 86 -6.29 -9.05 -3.01
C PHE A 86 -6.39 -7.69 -2.33
N ARG A 87 -5.46 -6.76 -2.58
CA ARG A 87 -5.51 -5.43 -1.97
C ARG A 87 -6.51 -4.48 -2.66
N SER A 88 -6.82 -4.64 -3.94
CA SER A 88 -7.58 -3.65 -4.73
C SER A 88 -9.12 -3.67 -4.58
N ILE A 89 -9.70 -4.23 -3.51
CA ILE A 89 -11.16 -4.46 -3.40
C ILE A 89 -12.01 -3.18 -3.46
N SER A 90 -11.46 -2.01 -3.15
CA SER A 90 -12.20 -0.73 -3.21
C SER A 90 -12.13 -0.02 -4.58
N GLY A 91 -11.46 -0.59 -5.58
CA GLY A 91 -11.16 0.11 -6.84
C GLY A 91 -10.07 1.18 -6.71
N ALA A 92 -9.54 1.41 -5.50
CA ALA A 92 -8.34 2.19 -5.29
C ALA A 92 -7.12 1.36 -5.68
N THR A 93 -6.37 1.80 -6.69
CA THR A 93 -5.01 1.30 -6.94
C THR A 93 -4.16 1.67 -5.74
N ASP A 94 -3.71 0.66 -5.01
CA ASP A 94 -2.86 0.82 -3.83
C ASP A 94 -1.49 1.38 -4.23
N ALA A 95 -1.23 2.63 -3.88
CA ALA A 95 0.02 3.32 -4.13
C ALA A 95 1.12 2.99 -3.08
N SER A 96 0.77 2.33 -1.97
CA SER A 96 1.68 2.02 -0.85
C SER A 96 2.78 1.04 -1.20
N LEU A 97 2.48 0.12 -2.11
CA LEU A 97 3.47 -0.75 -2.74
C LEU A 97 3.98 0.00 -3.96
N ASP A 98 4.74 1.08 -3.70
CA ASP A 98 5.29 1.96 -4.73
C ASP A 98 6.00 1.13 -5.83
N PHE A 99 6.66 0.03 -5.44
CA PHE A 99 7.22 -0.95 -6.37
C PHE A 99 6.18 -1.66 -7.26
N LEU A 100 5.04 -2.13 -6.74
CA LEU A 100 3.99 -2.79 -7.52
C LEU A 100 3.17 -1.82 -8.37
N ALA A 101 2.98 -0.59 -7.87
CA ALA A 101 2.28 0.48 -8.56
C ALA A 101 3.10 1.04 -9.74
N THR A 102 4.43 1.14 -9.58
CA THR A 102 5.37 1.54 -10.64
C THR A 102 5.72 0.40 -11.60
N HIS A 103 5.64 -0.85 -11.15
CA HIS A 103 5.89 -2.06 -11.95
C HIS A 103 4.70 -3.03 -11.95
N PRO A 104 3.53 -2.63 -12.50
CA PRO A 104 2.36 -3.50 -12.52
C PRO A 104 2.64 -4.75 -13.36
N ASN A 105 2.28 -5.92 -12.83
CA ASN A 105 2.33 -7.16 -13.60
C ASN A 105 1.26 -7.12 -14.68
N THR A 106 1.65 -7.31 -15.93
CA THR A 106 0.70 -7.47 -17.03
C THR A 106 0.56 -8.95 -17.37
N PRO A 107 -0.62 -9.41 -17.82
CA PRO A 107 -0.78 -10.75 -18.38
C PRO A 107 0.27 -11.06 -19.46
N GLN A 108 0.67 -10.03 -20.23
CA GLN A 108 1.73 -10.13 -21.23
C GLN A 108 3.11 -10.48 -20.62
N ARG A 109 3.50 -9.87 -19.49
CA ARG A 109 4.76 -10.19 -18.80
C ARG A 109 4.79 -11.66 -18.35
N ILE A 110 3.69 -12.14 -17.77
CA ILE A 110 3.57 -13.54 -17.32
C ILE A 110 3.70 -14.51 -18.51
N ASP A 111 2.99 -14.24 -19.60
CA ASP A 111 3.05 -15.07 -20.82
C ASP A 111 4.46 -15.09 -21.44
N LEU A 112 5.11 -13.93 -21.55
CA LEU A 112 6.49 -13.84 -22.06
C LEU A 112 7.46 -14.60 -21.14
N ALA A 113 7.35 -14.43 -19.82
CA ALA A 113 8.17 -15.16 -18.86
C ALA A 113 8.01 -16.69 -19.03
N GLN A 114 6.78 -17.17 -19.20
CA GLN A 114 6.52 -18.60 -19.47
C GLN A 114 7.11 -19.06 -20.81
N ARG A 115 7.04 -18.23 -21.86
CA ARG A 115 7.66 -18.55 -23.16
C ARG A 115 9.18 -18.62 -23.09
N HIS A 116 9.82 -17.71 -22.38
CA HIS A 116 11.26 -17.78 -22.12
C HIS A 116 11.64 -19.04 -21.33
N ALA A 117 10.87 -19.37 -20.28
CA ALA A 117 11.12 -20.56 -19.48
C ALA A 117 11.03 -21.87 -20.29
N ARG A 118 10.09 -21.95 -21.24
CA ARG A 118 9.92 -23.12 -22.12
C ARG A 118 11.12 -23.42 -23.02
N GLN A 119 12.02 -22.46 -23.23
CA GLN A 119 13.26 -22.69 -23.98
C GLN A 119 14.21 -23.67 -23.26
N PHE A 120 14.04 -23.82 -21.94
CA PHE A 120 14.84 -24.72 -21.10
C PHE A 120 14.15 -26.08 -20.83
N GLY A 121 12.89 -26.24 -21.26
CA GLY A 121 12.14 -27.49 -21.12
C GLY A 121 10.70 -27.31 -20.66
N ALA A 122 10.04 -28.43 -20.37
CA ALA A 122 8.70 -28.45 -19.79
C ALA A 122 8.72 -27.99 -18.31
N PRO A 123 7.57 -27.53 -17.75
CA PRO A 123 7.48 -27.24 -16.32
C PRO A 123 7.96 -28.41 -15.46
N GLY A 124 8.69 -28.11 -14.39
CA GLY A 124 9.24 -29.11 -13.46
C GLY A 124 10.70 -29.48 -13.69
N VAL A 125 11.36 -28.91 -14.70
CA VAL A 125 12.82 -28.98 -14.84
C VAL A 125 13.54 -28.00 -13.91
N GLY A 126 14.78 -28.34 -13.55
CA GLY A 126 15.64 -27.49 -12.72
C GLY A 126 15.36 -27.59 -11.23
N THR A 127 16.30 -27.09 -10.44
CA THR A 127 16.21 -27.08 -8.97
C THR A 127 15.37 -25.89 -8.51
N ARG A 128 14.27 -26.15 -7.79
CA ARG A 128 13.43 -25.09 -7.22
C ARG A 128 13.93 -24.59 -5.86
N ASP A 129 14.66 -25.43 -5.13
CA ASP A 129 15.18 -25.19 -3.77
C ASP A 129 14.12 -24.64 -2.77
N ARG A 130 12.92 -25.22 -2.83
CA ARG A 130 11.74 -24.68 -2.15
C ARG A 130 11.91 -24.63 -0.63
N ASP A 131 12.52 -25.66 -0.05
CA ASP A 131 12.66 -25.77 1.41
C ASP A 131 13.66 -24.78 1.99
N SER A 132 14.79 -24.59 1.31
CA SER A 132 15.78 -23.57 1.67
C SER A 132 15.16 -22.16 1.59
N PHE A 133 14.43 -21.87 0.51
CA PHE A 133 13.69 -20.62 0.37
C PHE A 133 12.69 -20.40 1.52
N LEU A 134 11.91 -21.42 1.88
CA LEU A 134 10.95 -21.32 2.97
C LEU A 134 11.63 -21.09 4.32
N ALA A 135 12.73 -21.78 4.60
CA ALA A 135 13.50 -21.57 5.82
C ALA A 135 14.06 -20.14 5.89
N GLY A 136 14.50 -19.57 4.77
CA GLY A 136 15.03 -18.21 4.70
C GLY A 136 13.99 -17.10 4.90
N ILE A 137 12.69 -17.39 4.74
CA ILE A 137 11.61 -16.40 4.93
C ILE A 137 10.79 -16.61 6.22
N ASP A 138 11.04 -17.69 6.97
CA ASP A 138 10.41 -17.89 8.28
C ASP A 138 10.96 -16.86 9.27
N GLY A 139 10.06 -16.04 9.83
CA GLY A 139 10.41 -14.90 10.66
C GLY A 139 10.59 -13.59 9.89
N LEU A 140 10.32 -13.54 8.58
CA LEU A 140 10.31 -12.27 7.84
C LEU A 140 9.20 -11.36 8.40
N LEU A 141 9.52 -10.09 8.67
CA LEU A 141 8.52 -9.09 9.07
C LEU A 141 7.41 -9.00 8.00
N TYR A 142 6.16 -8.95 8.46
CA TYR A 142 4.99 -8.75 7.62
C TYR A 142 4.29 -7.45 7.99
N GLY A 143 4.10 -6.56 7.00
CA GLY A 143 3.50 -5.25 7.21
C GLY A 143 4.45 -4.25 7.85
N ASP A 144 3.90 -3.35 8.64
CA ASP A 144 4.58 -2.15 9.12
C ASP A 144 5.49 -2.40 10.34
N THR A 145 6.44 -1.48 10.53
CA THR A 145 7.34 -1.45 11.69
C THR A 145 6.67 -0.80 12.92
N PRO A 146 7.10 -1.13 14.16
CA PRO A 146 6.60 -0.45 15.36
C PRO A 146 6.75 1.07 15.33
N GLU A 147 7.79 1.56 14.67
CA GLU A 147 8.13 2.97 14.53
C GLU A 147 7.15 3.73 13.64
N GLU A 148 6.59 3.05 12.63
CA GLU A 148 5.57 3.60 11.72
C GLU A 148 4.14 3.40 12.25
N GLY A 149 3.98 2.55 13.27
CA GLY A 149 2.68 2.09 13.73
C GLY A 149 2.18 0.89 12.91
N TYR A 150 1.06 0.33 13.34
CA TYR A 150 0.53 -0.94 12.84
C TYR A 150 -0.86 -0.76 12.26
N VAL A 151 -1.10 -1.36 11.09
CA VAL A 151 -2.45 -1.64 10.61
C VAL A 151 -2.88 -3.04 11.06
N ARG A 152 -4.03 -3.14 11.73
CA ARG A 152 -4.67 -4.40 12.14
C ARG A 152 -6.13 -4.35 11.71
N GLY A 153 -6.37 -4.94 10.55
CA GLY A 153 -7.60 -4.78 9.79
C GLY A 153 -7.90 -3.32 9.46
N GLU A 154 -9.09 -2.83 9.81
CA GLU A 154 -9.47 -1.43 9.59
C GLU A 154 -8.95 -0.47 10.68
N THR A 155 -8.09 -0.93 11.59
CA THR A 155 -7.61 -0.13 12.72
C THR A 155 -6.13 0.19 12.60
N PHE A 156 -5.80 1.47 12.68
CA PHE A 156 -4.43 1.95 12.86
C PHE A 156 -4.10 2.06 14.35
N LEU A 157 -2.91 1.58 14.75
CA LEU A 157 -2.41 1.63 16.12
C LEU A 157 -0.95 2.03 16.13
N HIS A 158 -0.60 3.12 16.81
CA HIS A 158 0.79 3.56 16.91
C HIS A 158 1.28 3.51 18.36
N PRO A 159 2.14 2.55 18.75
CA PRO A 159 2.57 2.40 20.15
C PRO A 159 3.41 3.59 20.64
N GLY A 160 4.30 4.11 19.78
CA GLY A 160 5.12 5.30 20.05
C GLY A 160 4.31 6.57 20.27
N LEU A 161 3.43 6.94 19.33
CA LEU A 161 2.51 8.09 19.48
C LEU A 161 1.46 7.84 20.58
N GLY A 162 1.12 6.57 20.83
CA GLY A 162 0.14 6.15 21.80
C GLY A 162 -1.30 6.39 21.38
N VAL A 163 -1.60 6.34 20.08
CA VAL A 163 -2.92 6.65 19.52
C VAL A 163 -3.42 5.54 18.61
N SER A 164 -4.73 5.49 18.42
CA SER A 164 -5.39 4.58 17.49
C SER A 164 -6.67 5.20 16.94
N PHE A 165 -7.04 4.81 15.72
CA PHE A 165 -8.33 5.08 15.11
C PHE A 165 -8.70 3.94 14.15
N THR A 166 -9.98 3.84 13.81
CA THR A 166 -10.56 2.84 12.93
C THR A 166 -11.23 3.52 11.74
N VAL A 167 -11.07 2.94 10.55
CA VAL A 167 -11.79 3.36 9.33
C VAL A 167 -13.01 2.46 9.10
N PRO A 168 -14.02 2.92 8.35
CA PRO A 168 -15.20 2.09 8.07
C PRO A 168 -14.87 0.85 7.23
N ASP A 169 -15.72 -0.16 7.29
CA ASP A 169 -15.64 -1.35 6.44
C ASP A 169 -15.48 -0.97 4.95
N GLY A 170 -14.60 -1.69 4.26
CA GLY A 170 -14.30 -1.45 2.85
C GLY A 170 -13.28 -0.34 2.59
N PHE A 171 -12.80 0.35 3.63
CA PHE A 171 -11.59 1.17 3.52
C PHE A 171 -10.33 0.32 3.64
N ILE A 172 -9.28 0.74 2.95
CA ILE A 172 -7.94 0.17 3.04
C ILE A 172 -7.02 1.23 3.58
N ILE A 173 -6.33 0.92 4.68
CA ILE A 173 -5.31 1.78 5.26
C ILE A 173 -3.97 1.53 4.57
N ASP A 174 -3.33 2.62 4.19
CA ASP A 174 -1.95 2.70 3.77
C ASP A 174 -1.15 3.46 4.83
N ASN A 175 -0.14 2.81 5.41
CA ASN A 175 0.74 3.40 6.40
C ASN A 175 2.09 3.73 5.77
N SER A 176 2.56 4.96 5.98
CA SER A 176 3.89 5.40 5.58
C SER A 176 4.51 6.25 6.69
N ALA A 177 5.84 6.38 6.68
CA ALA A 177 6.57 7.20 7.64
C ALA A 177 6.10 8.68 7.70
N ALA A 178 5.51 9.21 6.63
CA ALA A 178 5.08 10.61 6.56
C ALA A 178 3.62 10.83 7.01
N ALA A 179 2.74 9.87 6.73
CA ALA A 179 1.32 9.93 7.06
C ALA A 179 0.67 8.55 6.91
N VAL A 180 -0.44 8.38 7.61
CA VAL A 180 -1.36 7.27 7.38
C VAL A 180 -2.47 7.79 6.45
N THR A 181 -2.75 7.07 5.39
CA THR A 181 -3.89 7.36 4.52
C THR A 181 -4.84 6.18 4.48
N ALA A 182 -6.09 6.42 4.11
CA ALA A 182 -7.02 5.34 3.81
C ALA A 182 -7.90 5.74 2.63
N THR A 183 -8.24 4.77 1.78
CA THR A 183 -9.15 4.97 0.65
C THR A 183 -10.31 3.99 0.76
N GLY A 184 -11.51 4.48 0.45
CA GLY A 184 -12.74 3.70 0.55
C GLY A 184 -13.72 4.01 -0.57
N PRO A 185 -14.93 3.42 -0.51
CA PRO A 185 -15.94 3.56 -1.56
C PRO A 185 -16.34 5.02 -1.80
N GLY A 186 -16.63 5.35 -3.07
CA GLY A 186 -17.13 6.68 -3.46
C GLY A 186 -16.04 7.75 -3.53
N ASP A 187 -14.81 7.35 -3.86
CA ASP A 187 -13.61 8.22 -3.94
C ASP A 187 -13.33 8.98 -2.65
N ILE A 188 -13.66 8.37 -1.51
CA ILE A 188 -13.43 8.96 -0.18
C ILE A 188 -12.03 8.58 0.29
N ALA A 189 -11.28 9.59 0.73
CA ALA A 189 -9.94 9.42 1.26
C ALA A 189 -9.82 10.02 2.66
N ILE A 190 -9.03 9.38 3.51
CA ILE A 190 -8.72 9.85 4.86
C ILE A 190 -7.21 10.03 4.93
N ARG A 191 -6.76 11.11 5.59
CA ARG A 191 -5.36 11.31 5.96
C ARG A 191 -5.26 11.57 7.46
N PHE A 192 -4.36 10.85 8.10
CA PHE A 192 -3.96 11.05 9.49
C PHE A 192 -2.47 11.43 9.55
N ASP A 193 -2.16 12.51 10.27
CA ASP A 193 -0.78 12.88 10.58
C ASP A 193 -0.67 13.65 11.91
N GLY A 194 0.54 13.69 12.45
CA GLY A 194 0.87 14.40 13.70
C GLY A 194 1.64 15.69 13.44
N VAL A 195 1.35 16.71 14.24
CA VAL A 195 2.02 18.02 14.22
C VAL A 195 2.35 18.49 15.63
N SER A 196 3.47 19.20 15.75
CA SER A 196 3.86 19.90 16.97
C SER A 196 3.44 21.37 16.89
N ILE A 197 2.61 21.81 17.82
CA ILE A 197 2.20 23.21 17.98
C ILE A 197 2.41 23.65 19.42
N ASP A 198 2.34 24.96 19.68
CA ASP A 198 2.30 25.49 21.05
C ASP A 198 1.17 24.82 21.84
N LYS A 199 1.48 24.32 23.04
CA LYS A 199 0.53 23.61 23.91
C LYS A 199 -0.62 24.50 24.38
N ASN A 200 -0.41 25.82 24.44
CA ASN A 200 -1.42 26.79 24.87
C ASN A 200 -2.26 27.33 23.71
N ARG A 201 -1.89 27.01 22.46
CA ARG A 201 -2.65 27.45 21.29
C ARG A 201 -3.96 26.67 21.20
N ALA A 202 -5.09 27.37 21.17
CA ALA A 202 -6.40 26.76 20.96
C ALA A 202 -6.47 26.05 19.59
N LEU A 203 -7.09 24.87 19.53
CA LEU A 203 -7.16 24.09 18.28
C LEU A 203 -7.99 24.78 17.20
N THR A 204 -9.00 25.56 17.57
CA THR A 204 -9.78 26.40 16.65
C THR A 204 -8.92 27.49 15.99
N ASP A 205 -8.02 28.13 16.75
CA ASP A 205 -7.06 29.11 16.22
C ASP A 205 -5.96 28.46 15.38
N TYR A 206 -5.66 27.18 15.64
CA TYR A 206 -4.78 26.40 14.79
C TYR A 206 -5.42 26.08 13.43
N ILE A 207 -6.69 25.65 13.39
CA ILE A 207 -7.42 25.46 12.12
C ILE A 207 -7.46 26.75 11.30
N ARG A 208 -7.68 27.90 11.96
CA ARG A 208 -7.71 29.23 11.31
C ARG A 208 -6.34 29.79 10.91
N SER A 209 -5.24 29.04 11.06
CA SER A 209 -3.90 29.58 10.79
C SER A 209 -3.51 29.69 9.31
N GLY A 210 -4.41 29.30 8.40
CA GLY A 210 -4.19 29.36 6.95
C GLY A 210 -3.57 28.12 6.32
N TRP A 211 -3.38 27.03 7.06
CA TRP A 211 -2.90 25.75 6.46
C TRP A 211 -4.02 24.95 5.77
N VAL A 212 -5.29 25.26 6.06
CA VAL A 212 -6.46 24.66 5.41
C VAL A 212 -6.91 25.56 4.25
N ALA A 213 -6.64 25.15 3.02
CA ALA A 213 -7.16 25.84 1.84
C ALA A 213 -8.69 25.64 1.73
N GLY A 214 -9.43 26.70 1.37
CA GLY A 214 -10.89 26.62 1.19
C GLY A 214 -11.69 26.44 2.49
N LEU A 215 -11.11 26.77 3.65
CA LEU A 215 -11.75 26.68 4.96
C LEU A 215 -13.07 27.47 5.00
N VAL A 216 -14.14 26.84 5.48
CA VAL A 216 -15.40 27.50 5.80
C VAL A 216 -15.32 27.97 7.25
N ASP A 217 -14.92 29.23 7.48
CA ASP A 217 -14.61 29.74 8.82
C ASP A 217 -15.77 29.58 9.83
N SER A 218 -17.01 29.72 9.37
CA SER A 218 -18.22 29.55 10.20
C SER A 218 -18.47 28.11 10.67
N SER A 219 -17.81 27.11 10.05
CA SER A 219 -17.91 25.71 10.44
C SER A 219 -16.94 25.32 11.57
N VAL A 220 -15.96 26.18 11.88
CA VAL A 220 -14.93 25.90 12.88
C VAL A 220 -15.57 25.86 14.27
N LYS A 221 -15.60 24.68 14.89
CA LYS A 221 -16.17 24.45 16.22
C LYS A 221 -15.19 23.71 17.12
N GLN A 222 -15.21 24.06 18.40
CA GLN A 222 -14.53 23.28 19.43
C GLN A 222 -15.43 22.10 19.84
N GLU A 223 -14.84 20.94 20.08
CA GLU A 223 -15.54 19.77 20.61
C GLU A 223 -14.60 18.88 21.44
N THR A 224 -15.10 17.72 21.85
CA THR A 224 -14.33 16.71 22.58
C THR A 224 -14.55 15.36 21.92
N ILE A 225 -13.46 14.66 21.63
CA ILE A 225 -13.49 13.35 20.99
C ILE A 225 -12.86 12.34 21.96
N ASN A 226 -13.69 11.44 22.49
CA ASN A 226 -13.29 10.43 23.47
C ASN A 226 -12.46 10.99 24.64
N GLY A 227 -12.88 12.15 25.17
CA GLY A 227 -12.20 12.84 26.28
C GLY A 227 -10.99 13.69 25.89
N ASN A 228 -10.63 13.76 24.61
CA ASN A 228 -9.54 14.61 24.11
C ASN A 228 -10.07 15.96 23.63
N GLU A 229 -9.33 17.03 23.91
CA GLU A 229 -9.58 18.36 23.32
C GLU A 229 -9.54 18.24 21.79
N ALA A 230 -10.59 18.70 21.12
CA ALA A 230 -10.68 18.67 19.68
C ALA A 230 -11.28 19.95 19.09
N ALA A 231 -11.02 20.19 17.82
CA ALA A 231 -11.76 21.14 17.01
C ALA A 231 -11.99 20.54 15.63
N THR A 232 -13.10 20.90 15.00
CA THR A 232 -13.42 20.45 13.64
C THR A 232 -13.81 21.61 12.75
N ALA A 233 -13.70 21.42 11.44
CA ALA A 233 -14.18 22.35 10.44
C ALA A 233 -14.46 21.65 9.11
N HIS A 234 -15.16 22.33 8.21
CA HIS A 234 -15.31 21.95 6.82
C HIS A 234 -14.48 22.87 5.91
N ALA A 235 -14.06 22.33 4.77
CA ALA A 235 -13.44 23.09 3.69
C ALA A 235 -13.93 22.59 2.33
N GLY A 236 -13.77 23.39 1.27
CA GLY A 236 -14.10 23.00 -0.09
C GLY A 236 -13.13 23.61 -1.10
N ALA A 237 -12.72 22.80 -2.09
CA ALA A 237 -11.84 23.22 -3.18
C ALA A 237 -12.02 22.33 -4.40
N GLU A 238 -12.04 22.92 -5.61
CA GLU A 238 -11.88 22.20 -6.88
C GLU A 238 -12.78 20.94 -7.07
N GLY A 239 -14.06 21.02 -6.70
CA GLY A 239 -14.98 19.89 -6.82
C GLY A 239 -14.90 18.85 -5.68
N TRP A 240 -14.12 19.15 -4.64
CA TRP A 240 -13.97 18.37 -3.42
C TRP A 240 -14.51 19.12 -2.20
N GLN A 241 -14.94 18.35 -1.21
CA GLN A 241 -15.29 18.79 0.13
C GLN A 241 -14.47 18.01 1.16
N PHE A 242 -14.18 18.67 2.28
CA PHE A 242 -13.31 18.15 3.33
C PHE A 242 -13.95 18.34 4.70
N ASP A 243 -13.81 17.33 5.54
CA ASP A 243 -14.00 17.42 6.99
C ASP A 243 -12.62 17.33 7.65
N ILE A 244 -12.34 18.26 8.56
CA ILE A 244 -11.10 18.36 9.30
C ILE A 244 -11.41 18.16 10.76
N ALA A 245 -10.79 17.18 11.40
CA ALA A 245 -10.75 17.03 12.86
C ALA A 245 -9.31 17.17 13.35
N VAL A 246 -9.10 18.09 14.29
CA VAL A 246 -7.82 18.30 14.97
C VAL A 246 -7.97 17.89 16.42
N ILE A 247 -7.12 16.97 16.90
CA ILE A 247 -7.25 16.34 18.22
C ILE A 247 -5.94 16.46 18.98
N ARG A 248 -5.96 16.99 20.21
CA ARG A 248 -4.78 17.03 21.08
C ARG A 248 -4.73 15.79 21.96
N ALA A 249 -3.66 15.00 21.82
CA ALA A 249 -3.46 13.79 22.61
C ALA A 249 -1.97 13.49 22.81
N GLY A 250 -1.59 12.92 23.95
CA GLY A 250 -0.21 12.50 24.22
C GLY A 250 0.85 13.60 24.10
N GLY A 251 0.47 14.88 24.28
CA GLY A 251 1.37 16.02 24.15
C GLY A 251 1.63 16.51 22.71
N GLN A 252 0.95 15.92 21.71
CA GLN A 252 0.98 16.35 20.31
C GLN A 252 -0.43 16.71 19.83
N VAL A 253 -0.52 17.21 18.60
CA VAL A 253 -1.79 17.45 17.90
C VAL A 253 -1.83 16.58 16.66
N TYR A 254 -2.95 15.91 16.45
CA TYR A 254 -3.19 15.05 15.31
C TYR A 254 -4.25 15.63 14.43
N ARG A 255 -4.11 15.43 13.12
CA ARG A 255 -5.04 15.90 12.09
C ARG A 255 -5.64 14.68 11.41
N LEU A 256 -6.96 14.60 11.39
CA LEU A 256 -7.75 13.69 10.57
C LEU A 256 -8.45 14.53 9.51
N LEU A 257 -8.10 14.30 8.25
CA LEU A 257 -8.71 14.96 7.09
C LEU A 257 -9.47 13.91 6.30
N THR A 258 -10.78 14.08 6.15
CA THR A 258 -11.59 13.24 5.26
C THR A 258 -11.94 14.05 4.03
N ALA A 259 -11.63 13.55 2.85
CA ALA A 259 -11.91 14.17 1.56
C ALA A 259 -12.96 13.33 0.82
N ALA A 260 -13.91 14.01 0.18
CA ALA A 260 -14.91 13.37 -0.68
C ALA A 260 -15.27 14.29 -1.86
N PRO A 261 -15.76 13.73 -2.98
CA PRO A 261 -16.34 14.54 -4.05
C PRO A 261 -17.44 15.46 -3.52
N SER A 262 -17.58 16.66 -4.06
CA SER A 262 -18.58 17.66 -3.61
C SER A 262 -20.04 17.19 -3.67
N ALA A 263 -20.32 16.20 -4.51
CA ALA A 263 -21.64 15.56 -4.62
C ALA A 263 -21.88 14.44 -3.59
N SER A 264 -20.85 14.04 -2.83
CA SER A 264 -20.96 12.97 -1.83
C SER A 264 -21.83 13.41 -0.65
N ALA A 265 -22.81 12.58 -0.29
CA ALA A 265 -23.63 12.77 0.92
C ALA A 265 -23.04 12.06 2.16
N SER A 266 -21.92 11.35 2.00
CA SER A 266 -21.37 10.46 3.03
C SER A 266 -20.22 11.08 3.84
N LEU A 267 -19.74 12.28 3.46
CA LEU A 267 -18.57 12.92 4.08
C LEU A 267 -18.69 12.98 5.61
N ASP A 268 -19.71 13.66 6.11
CA ASP A 268 -19.86 13.93 7.56
C ASP A 268 -19.99 12.63 8.35
N THR A 269 -20.78 11.68 7.86
CA THR A 269 -20.99 10.38 8.53
C THR A 269 -19.68 9.61 8.66
N ILE A 270 -18.89 9.54 7.58
CA ILE A 270 -17.61 8.82 7.57
C ILE A 270 -16.59 9.56 8.42
N ALA A 271 -16.42 10.86 8.22
CA ALA A 271 -15.46 11.67 8.99
C ALA A 271 -15.72 11.59 10.49
N ARG A 272 -17.00 11.60 10.90
CA ARG A 272 -17.40 11.51 12.30
C ARG A 272 -17.25 10.11 12.87
N SER A 273 -17.45 9.05 12.07
CA SER A 273 -17.13 7.68 12.47
C SER A 273 -15.63 7.51 12.76
N VAL A 274 -14.79 7.99 11.83
CA VAL A 274 -13.32 7.89 11.93
C VAL A 274 -12.79 8.70 13.10
N SER A 275 -13.11 10.00 13.14
CA SER A 275 -12.68 10.88 14.24
C SER A 275 -13.24 10.40 15.58
N GLY A 276 -14.51 9.97 15.63
CA GLY A 276 -15.14 9.40 16.82
C GLY A 276 -14.52 8.08 17.32
N SER A 277 -13.74 7.39 16.50
CA SER A 277 -12.98 6.20 16.91
C SER A 277 -11.60 6.53 17.50
N PHE A 278 -11.12 7.77 17.33
CA PHE A 278 -9.79 8.18 17.78
C PHE A 278 -9.67 8.07 19.30
N ARG A 279 -8.62 7.41 19.77
CA ARG A 279 -8.36 7.23 21.21
C ARG A 279 -6.89 7.09 21.52
N ILE A 280 -6.56 7.29 22.79
CA ILE A 280 -5.24 6.99 23.35
C ILE A 280 -5.18 5.49 23.68
N LEU A 281 -4.06 4.86 23.33
CA LEU A 281 -3.76 3.47 23.70
C LEU A 281 -3.35 3.38 25.17
N SER A 282 -3.94 2.43 25.88
CA SER A 282 -3.52 2.06 27.24
C SER A 282 -2.11 1.43 27.23
N ALA A 283 -1.45 1.43 28.39
CA ALA A 283 -0.14 0.78 28.53
C ALA A 283 -0.19 -0.73 28.20
N ALA A 284 -1.29 -1.41 28.55
CA ALA A 284 -1.49 -2.82 28.25
C ALA A 284 -1.61 -3.06 26.73
N GLU A 285 -2.34 -2.22 26.02
CA GLU A 285 -2.45 -2.31 24.56
C GLU A 285 -1.11 -2.07 23.88
N LYS A 286 -0.35 -1.05 24.30
CA LYS A 286 0.99 -0.79 23.76
C LYS A 286 1.93 -1.99 23.94
N ALA A 287 1.90 -2.63 25.11
CA ALA A 287 2.73 -3.80 25.40
C ALA A 287 2.28 -5.06 24.65
N ALA A 288 0.98 -5.17 24.33
CA ALA A 288 0.44 -6.29 23.57
C ALA A 288 0.71 -6.16 22.06
N LEU A 289 0.98 -4.96 21.55
CA LEU A 289 1.26 -4.73 20.13
C LEU A 289 2.63 -5.25 19.74
N LYS A 290 2.60 -6.36 18.99
CA LYS A 290 3.78 -7.03 18.45
C LYS A 290 3.81 -6.95 16.91
N PRO A 291 5.01 -6.91 16.31
CA PRO A 291 5.16 -7.00 14.87
C PRO A 291 4.65 -8.35 14.37
N LEU A 292 4.02 -8.34 13.19
CA LEU A 292 3.60 -9.56 12.51
C LEU A 292 4.77 -10.12 11.71
N HIS A 293 4.85 -11.44 11.61
CA HIS A 293 5.85 -12.13 10.83
C HIS A 293 5.20 -13.17 9.93
N ILE A 294 5.86 -13.46 8.81
CA ILE A 294 5.63 -14.69 8.05
C ILE A 294 6.17 -15.84 8.87
N ARG A 295 5.32 -16.81 9.19
CA ARG A 295 5.71 -18.09 9.78
C ARG A 295 5.49 -19.22 8.81
N VAL A 296 6.47 -20.11 8.68
CA VAL A 296 6.32 -21.34 7.89
C VAL A 296 5.93 -22.48 8.82
N VAL A 297 4.72 -23.02 8.61
CA VAL A 297 4.17 -24.12 9.39
C VAL A 297 3.99 -25.37 8.53
N THR A 298 4.23 -26.53 9.13
CA THR A 298 3.94 -27.83 8.50
C THR A 298 2.51 -28.24 8.82
N VAL A 299 1.73 -28.51 7.77
CA VAL A 299 0.34 -28.94 7.86
C VAL A 299 0.28 -30.29 8.57
N GLN A 300 -0.47 -30.35 9.66
CA GLN A 300 -0.70 -31.54 10.47
C GLN A 300 -1.89 -32.36 9.94
N PRO A 301 -1.96 -33.67 10.24
CA PRO A 301 -3.13 -34.48 9.91
C PRO A 301 -4.43 -33.86 10.43
N GLY A 302 -5.45 -33.76 9.57
CA GLY A 302 -6.75 -33.17 9.90
C GLY A 302 -6.83 -31.64 9.80
N GLN A 303 -5.72 -30.93 9.57
CA GLN A 303 -5.77 -29.49 9.31
C GLN A 303 -6.31 -29.20 7.91
N THR A 304 -7.15 -28.18 7.83
CA THR A 304 -7.69 -27.62 6.59
C THR A 304 -7.15 -26.20 6.38
N MET A 305 -7.31 -25.66 5.16
CA MET A 305 -7.03 -24.24 4.88
C MET A 305 -7.75 -23.30 5.86
N GLY A 306 -9.00 -23.63 6.25
CA GLY A 306 -9.75 -22.84 7.22
C GLY A 306 -9.14 -22.87 8.61
N SER A 307 -8.70 -24.04 9.08
CA SER A 307 -8.03 -24.15 10.39
C SER A 307 -6.65 -23.49 10.42
N LEU A 308 -5.94 -23.44 9.29
CA LEU A 308 -4.63 -22.81 9.16
C LEU A 308 -4.76 -21.29 9.06
N SER A 309 -5.69 -20.80 8.24
CA SER A 309 -5.94 -19.36 8.13
C SER A 309 -6.51 -18.77 9.42
N ALA A 310 -7.28 -19.54 10.19
CA ALA A 310 -7.75 -19.13 11.51
C ALA A 310 -6.62 -18.86 12.52
N GLN A 311 -5.44 -19.46 12.34
CA GLN A 311 -4.25 -19.20 13.17
C GLN A 311 -3.61 -17.84 12.87
N MET A 312 -3.94 -17.23 11.72
CA MET A 312 -3.41 -15.91 11.36
C MET A 312 -3.95 -14.83 12.30
N VAL A 313 -3.11 -13.88 12.68
CA VAL A 313 -3.44 -12.80 13.62
C VAL A 313 -3.16 -11.45 12.97
N GLY A 314 -3.98 -10.46 13.29
CA GLY A 314 -3.74 -9.07 12.86
C GLY A 314 -3.95 -8.79 11.38
N VAL A 315 -4.62 -9.69 10.67
CA VAL A 315 -4.92 -9.59 9.23
C VAL A 315 -6.38 -9.95 8.95
N ASP A 316 -6.95 -9.30 7.94
CA ASP A 316 -8.30 -9.55 7.47
C ASP A 316 -8.35 -10.55 6.33
N ARG A 317 -9.58 -10.98 5.99
CA ARG A 317 -9.85 -11.90 4.88
C ARG A 317 -8.89 -13.09 4.90
N LYS A 318 -8.68 -13.66 6.11
CA LYS A 318 -7.58 -14.59 6.41
C LYS A 318 -7.48 -15.74 5.43
N LEU A 319 -8.60 -16.32 5.01
CA LEU A 319 -8.62 -17.41 4.05
C LEU A 319 -8.18 -16.98 2.64
N ASP A 320 -8.56 -15.79 2.19
CA ASP A 320 -8.10 -15.24 0.91
C ASP A 320 -6.61 -14.91 0.97
N LEU A 321 -6.17 -14.23 2.02
CA LEU A 321 -4.76 -13.92 2.23
C LEU A 321 -3.93 -15.20 2.32
N PHE A 322 -4.41 -16.23 3.03
CA PHE A 322 -3.74 -17.53 3.12
C PHE A 322 -3.53 -18.16 1.74
N ARG A 323 -4.53 -18.09 0.85
CA ARG A 323 -4.41 -18.61 -0.52
C ARG A 323 -3.38 -17.84 -1.33
N VAL A 324 -3.45 -16.50 -1.30
CA VAL A 324 -2.52 -15.62 -2.02
C VAL A 324 -1.09 -15.83 -1.52
N LEU A 325 -0.90 -15.80 -0.20
CA LEU A 325 0.39 -15.98 0.44
C LEU A 325 1.01 -17.33 0.10
N ASN A 326 0.19 -18.37 -0.10
CA ASN A 326 0.65 -19.72 -0.45
C ASN A 326 0.58 -20.05 -1.95
N ALA A 327 0.27 -19.08 -2.81
CA ALA A 327 0.11 -19.25 -4.25
C ALA A 327 -0.83 -20.43 -4.61
N LEU A 328 -1.96 -20.53 -3.90
CA LEU A 328 -2.96 -21.58 -4.10
C LEU A 328 -3.98 -21.18 -5.16
N SER A 329 -4.08 -21.97 -6.22
CA SER A 329 -5.09 -21.81 -7.28
C SER A 329 -6.51 -22.05 -6.76
N PRO A 330 -7.56 -21.57 -7.46
CA PRO A 330 -8.93 -21.96 -7.18
C PRO A 330 -9.09 -23.48 -7.14
N GLY A 331 -9.70 -24.00 -6.08
CA GLY A 331 -9.89 -25.45 -5.88
C GLY A 331 -8.67 -26.21 -5.33
N ALA A 332 -7.52 -25.55 -5.15
CA ALA A 332 -6.38 -26.17 -4.48
C ALA A 332 -6.69 -26.48 -3.01
N ALA A 333 -6.09 -27.55 -2.49
CA ALA A 333 -6.17 -27.96 -1.11
C ALA A 333 -4.76 -28.12 -0.51
N VAL A 334 -4.69 -28.19 0.81
CA VAL A 334 -3.46 -28.50 1.55
C VAL A 334 -3.51 -29.96 2.02
N SER A 335 -2.35 -30.59 2.06
CA SER A 335 -2.16 -31.96 2.53
C SER A 335 -1.23 -31.99 3.75
N ALA A 336 -1.37 -33.02 4.59
CA ALA A 336 -0.45 -33.22 5.71
C ALA A 336 1.00 -33.33 5.20
N GLY A 337 1.92 -32.63 5.86
CA GLY A 337 3.32 -32.52 5.46
C GLY A 337 3.62 -31.30 4.57
N ASP A 338 2.63 -30.66 3.97
CA ASP A 338 2.85 -29.42 3.21
C ASP A 338 3.41 -28.33 4.14
N LYS A 339 4.33 -27.52 3.62
CA LYS A 339 4.80 -26.31 4.30
C LYS A 339 4.06 -25.09 3.75
N VAL A 340 3.32 -24.42 4.61
CA VAL A 340 2.52 -23.24 4.28
C VAL A 340 2.94 -22.04 5.12
N LYS A 341 2.73 -20.86 4.59
CA LYS A 341 2.99 -19.57 5.22
C LYS A 341 1.72 -19.07 5.90
N ILE A 342 1.87 -18.55 7.11
CA ILE A 342 0.82 -17.83 7.84
C ILE A 342 1.40 -16.51 8.37
N VAL A 343 0.53 -15.54 8.67
CA VAL A 343 0.91 -14.27 9.30
C VAL A 343 0.53 -14.30 10.78
N THR A 344 1.48 -14.08 11.68
CA THR A 344 1.20 -14.06 13.13
C THR A 344 2.24 -13.23 13.89
N ASP A 345 1.90 -12.80 15.09
CA ASP A 345 2.77 -12.12 16.05
C ASP A 345 3.47 -13.09 17.03
N LYS A 346 3.41 -14.39 16.73
CA LYS A 346 3.95 -15.49 17.52
C LYS A 346 5.08 -16.23 16.80
#